data_AF-A0A3A4TXE2-F1
#
_entry.id   AF-A0A3A4TXE2-F1
#
_cell.length_a   1.000
_cell.length_b   1.000
_cell.length_c   1.000
_cell.angle_alpha   90.00
_cell.angle_beta   90.00
_cell.angle_gamma   90.00
#
_symmetry.space_group_name_H-M   'P 1'
#
loop_
_entity.id
_entity.type
_entity.pdbx_description
1 polymer ?
#
loop_
_entity_poly.entity_id
_entity_poly.type
_entity_poly.pdbx_seq_one_letter_code
_entity_poly.pdbx_strand_id
1 'polypeptide(L)'
;IVEPVGGHAVYLDALRFLPGLRREELPGQALAVDLYVEGGVRGVEIGVVLAGRDPKTGENRYPKLELVRLAIPRRVYTRQHLDVVVETCRRVMDHRNKVRGLEFESEPPVLRHFTARFRPVAH
;
A
#
# COMPACT_ATOMS: atom_id res chain seq x y z
N ILE A 1 2.13 5.56 11.08
CA ILE A 1 2.96 6.20 10.04
C ILE A 1 4.43 6.06 10.43
N VAL A 2 5.36 6.34 9.51
CA VAL A 2 6.79 6.49 9.84
C VAL A 2 7.04 7.87 10.42
N GLU A 3 7.82 7.92 11.50
CA GLU A 3 8.16 9.15 12.22
C GLU A 3 9.68 9.27 12.43
N PRO A 4 10.25 10.51 12.38
CA PRO A 4 9.58 11.75 12.01
C PRO A 4 9.18 11.79 10.52
N VAL A 5 8.18 12.61 10.18
CA VAL A 5 7.73 12.77 8.79
C VAL A 5 8.85 13.40 7.95
N GLY A 6 9.15 12.80 6.80
CA GLY A 6 10.17 13.31 5.86
C GLY A 6 9.67 14.49 5.01
N GLY A 7 10.60 15.17 4.33
CA GLY A 7 10.28 16.42 3.59
C GLY A 7 9.52 16.27 2.26
N HIS A 8 9.21 15.05 1.80
CA HIS A 8 8.62 14.82 0.47
C HIS A 8 7.43 13.85 0.44
N ALA A 9 7.19 13.13 1.53
CA ALA A 9 6.15 12.11 1.60
C ALA A 9 5.80 11.75 3.05
N VAL A 10 4.57 11.27 3.24
CA VAL A 10 4.16 10.53 4.44
C VAL A 10 4.13 9.05 4.08
N TYR A 11 4.62 8.20 4.98
CA TYR A 11 4.60 6.74 4.82
C TYR A 11 3.62 6.15 5.83
N LEU A 12 2.54 5.57 5.34
CA LEU A 12 1.60 4.80 6.15
C LEU A 12 2.23 3.43 6.44
N ASP A 13 2.13 2.96 7.69
CA ASP A 13 2.56 1.61 8.07
C ASP A 13 1.37 0.68 7.88
N ALA A 14 1.40 -0.15 6.85
CA ALA A 14 0.26 -0.97 6.43
C ALA A 14 -0.02 -2.11 7.41
N LEU A 15 0.99 -2.66 8.09
CA LEU A 15 0.78 -3.71 9.10
C LEU A 15 0.06 -3.15 10.32
N ARG A 16 0.38 -1.92 10.72
CA ARG A 16 -0.36 -1.22 11.79
C ARG A 16 -1.74 -0.76 11.33
N PHE A 17 -1.89 -0.40 10.06
CA PHE A 17 -3.15 0.11 9.51
C PHE A 17 -4.17 -1.04 9.31
N LEU A 18 -3.72 -2.18 8.78
CA LEU A 18 -4.54 -3.36 8.47
C LEU A 18 -4.07 -4.59 9.27
N PRO A 19 -4.18 -4.58 10.61
CA PRO A 19 -3.60 -5.63 11.46
C PRO A 19 -4.25 -7.02 11.28
N GLY A 20 -5.42 -7.09 10.64
CA GLY A 20 -6.11 -8.35 10.35
C GLY A 20 -5.57 -9.07 9.12
N LEU A 21 -4.77 -8.41 8.28
CA LEU A 21 -4.21 -9.01 7.07
C LEU A 21 -2.83 -9.59 7.33
N ARG A 22 -2.60 -10.80 6.81
CA ARG A 22 -1.29 -11.44 6.85
C ARG A 22 -0.38 -10.85 5.79
N ARG A 23 0.94 -11.02 5.94
CA ARG A 23 1.90 -10.42 5.00
C ARG A 23 1.80 -10.99 3.59
N GLU A 24 1.41 -12.25 3.49
CA GLU A 24 1.15 -12.98 2.25
C GLU A 24 -0.03 -12.38 1.48
N GLU A 25 -0.92 -11.68 2.19
CA GLU A 25 -2.12 -11.02 1.65
C GLU A 25 -1.85 -9.57 1.22
N LEU A 26 -0.57 -9.19 1.13
CA LEU A 26 -0.07 -7.95 0.55
C LEU A 26 -0.72 -6.67 1.12
N PRO A 27 -0.68 -6.45 2.45
CA PRO A 27 -1.39 -5.35 3.11
C PRO A 27 -0.98 -3.96 2.60
N GLY A 28 0.28 -3.75 2.20
CA GLY A 28 0.71 -2.50 1.57
C GLY A 28 -0.01 -2.24 0.25
N GLN A 29 -0.13 -3.26 -0.59
CA GLN A 29 -0.83 -3.16 -1.87
C GLN A 29 -2.34 -3.03 -1.67
N ALA A 30 -2.92 -3.79 -0.73
CA ALA A 30 -4.33 -3.73 -0.39
C ALA A 30 -4.73 -2.33 0.10
N LEU A 31 -3.94 -1.75 1.01
CA LEU A 31 -4.18 -0.38 1.51
C LEU A 31 -4.08 0.66 0.38
N ALA A 32 -3.09 0.53 -0.51
CA ALA A 32 -2.95 1.45 -1.65
C ALA A 32 -4.16 1.40 -2.61
N VAL A 33 -4.73 0.21 -2.83
CA VAL A 33 -5.94 0.02 -3.62
C VAL A 33 -7.14 0.63 -2.91
N ASP A 34 -7.32 0.38 -1.61
CA ASP A 34 -8.50 0.83 -0.86
C ASP A 34 -8.54 2.37 -0.74
N LEU A 35 -7.39 3.02 -0.55
CA LEU A 35 -7.28 4.49 -0.60
C LEU A 35 -7.71 5.07 -1.96
N TYR A 36 -7.41 4.37 -3.05
CA TYR A 36 -7.82 4.80 -4.39
C TYR A 36 -9.32 4.59 -4.59
N VAL A 37 -9.87 3.45 -4.15
CA VAL A 37 -11.31 3.16 -4.27
C VAL A 37 -12.16 4.12 -3.42
N GLU A 38 -11.75 4.38 -2.18
CA GLU A 38 -12.51 5.23 -1.25
C GLU A 38 -12.45 6.72 -1.63
N GLY A 39 -11.28 7.24 -2.00
CA GLY A 39 -11.07 8.68 -2.15
C GLY A 39 -10.34 9.13 -3.40
N GLY A 40 -10.05 8.22 -4.35
CA GLY A 40 -9.27 8.55 -5.55
C GLY A 40 -7.81 8.87 -5.25
N VAL A 41 -7.30 8.55 -4.06
CA VAL A 41 -5.92 8.86 -3.64
C VAL A 41 -4.98 7.72 -4.01
N ARG A 42 -4.13 7.94 -5.01
CA ARG A 42 -3.14 6.94 -5.43
C ARG A 42 -1.85 7.06 -4.62
N GLY A 43 -1.62 6.09 -3.73
CA GLY A 43 -0.34 5.84 -3.08
C GLY A 43 0.56 4.88 -3.86
N VAL A 44 1.80 4.70 -3.42
CA VAL A 44 2.73 3.68 -3.93
C VAL A 44 3.08 2.71 -2.81
N GLU A 45 2.87 1.42 -3.05
CA GLU A 45 3.34 0.37 -2.15
C GLU A 45 4.88 0.36 -2.09
N ILE A 46 5.41 0.24 -0.86
CA ILE A 46 6.81 0.06 -0.56
C ILE A 46 6.88 -1.09 0.46
N GLY A 47 6.72 -2.32 -0.03
CA GLY A 47 6.59 -3.51 0.79
C GLY A 47 6.98 -4.79 0.05
N VAL A 48 6.27 -5.88 0.33
CA VAL A 48 6.51 -7.20 -0.28
C VAL A 48 6.53 -7.13 -1.81
N VAL A 49 5.60 -6.43 -2.44
CA VAL A 49 5.49 -6.42 -3.92
C VAL A 49 6.72 -5.77 -4.53
N LEU A 50 7.13 -4.61 -4.03
CA LEU A 50 8.36 -3.93 -4.44
C LEU A 50 9.62 -4.75 -4.15
N ALA A 51 9.69 -5.43 -3.01
CA ALA A 51 10.88 -6.18 -2.57
C ALA A 51 11.25 -7.35 -3.49
N GLY A 52 10.29 -7.86 -4.26
CA GLY A 52 10.51 -8.95 -5.21
C GLY A 52 10.61 -10.32 -4.55
N ARG A 53 11.00 -11.32 -5.35
CA ARG A 53 11.25 -12.68 -4.91
C ARG A 53 12.73 -12.90 -4.61
N ASP A 54 13.02 -13.82 -3.70
CA ASP A 54 14.38 -14.33 -3.54
C ASP A 54 14.77 -15.17 -4.78
N PRO A 55 15.92 -14.90 -5.43
CA PRO A 55 16.30 -15.61 -6.65
C PRO A 55 16.70 -17.07 -6.43
N LYS A 56 16.98 -17.49 -5.19
CA LYS A 56 17.35 -18.87 -4.85
C LYS A 56 16.12 -19.71 -4.49
N THR A 57 15.19 -19.16 -3.71
CA THR A 57 14.03 -19.91 -3.23
C THR A 57 12.75 -19.66 -4.02
N GLY A 58 12.67 -18.55 -4.75
CA GLY A 58 11.43 -18.10 -5.40
C GLY A 58 10.38 -17.54 -4.45
N GLU A 59 10.64 -17.50 -3.15
CA GLU A 59 9.71 -16.98 -2.14
C GLU A 59 9.68 -15.45 -2.12
N ASN A 60 8.60 -14.89 -1.59
CA ASN A 60 8.51 -13.45 -1.37
C ASN A 60 9.55 -12.98 -0.36
N ARG A 61 10.20 -11.85 -0.65
CA ARG A 61 10.98 -11.13 0.35
C ARG A 61 10.04 -10.33 1.23
N TYR A 62 10.17 -10.51 2.53
CA TYR A 62 9.34 -9.87 3.54
C TYR A 62 10.13 -8.77 4.27
N PRO A 63 10.24 -7.54 3.72
CA PRO A 63 10.98 -6.45 4.36
C PRO A 63 10.42 -6.14 5.76
N LYS A 64 11.22 -5.61 6.68
CA LYS A 64 10.70 -5.23 8.00
C LYS A 64 9.59 -4.17 7.92
N LEU A 65 9.66 -3.32 6.89
CA LEU A 65 8.72 -2.23 6.64
C LEU A 65 7.78 -2.63 5.51
N GLU A 66 6.48 -2.44 5.73
CA GLU A 66 5.42 -2.60 4.75
C GLU A 66 4.66 -1.28 4.70
N LEU A 67 4.94 -0.46 3.69
CA LEU A 67 4.52 0.93 3.68
C LEU A 67 3.66 1.28 2.47
N VAL A 68 2.83 2.30 2.62
CA VAL A 68 2.25 3.04 1.50
C VAL A 68 2.78 4.46 1.52
N ARG A 69 3.48 4.85 0.46
CA ARG A 69 4.05 6.19 0.30
C ARG A 69 3.03 7.13 -0.34
N LEU A 70 2.67 8.17 0.40
CA LEU A 70 1.90 9.32 -0.07
C LEU A 70 2.90 10.46 -0.39
N ALA A 71 3.43 10.44 -1.61
CA ALA A 71 4.39 11.46 -2.07
C ALA A 71 3.66 12.74 -2.51
N ILE A 72 4.23 13.91 -2.18
CA ILE A 72 3.64 15.21 -2.48
C ILE A 72 4.44 15.91 -3.60
N PRO A 73 3.92 15.98 -4.84
CA PRO A 73 4.50 16.78 -5.90
C PRO A 73 4.54 18.26 -5.54
N ARG A 74 5.70 18.89 -5.79
CA ARG A 74 5.95 20.29 -5.40
C ARG A 74 5.06 21.24 -6.20
N ARG A 75 4.34 22.13 -5.50
CA ARG A 75 3.50 23.20 -6.08
C ARG A 75 2.32 22.68 -6.93
N VAL A 76 1.86 21.46 -6.69
CA VAL A 76 0.72 20.87 -7.43
C VAL A 76 -0.56 20.88 -6.59
N TYR A 77 -0.47 20.39 -5.35
CA TYR A 77 -1.63 20.26 -4.47
C TYR A 77 -1.73 21.39 -3.46
N THR A 78 -2.96 21.68 -3.05
CA THR A 78 -3.29 22.67 -2.01
C THR A 78 -3.59 21.98 -0.69
N ARG A 79 -3.78 22.77 0.38
CA ARG A 79 -4.22 22.24 1.68
C ARG A 79 -5.51 21.42 1.60
N GLN A 80 -6.50 21.88 0.82
CA GLN A 80 -7.78 21.18 0.67
C GLN A 80 -7.61 19.78 0.03
N HIS A 81 -6.64 19.62 -0.88
CA HIS A 81 -6.31 18.29 -1.41
C HIS A 81 -5.73 17.38 -0.32
N LEU A 82 -4.93 17.93 0.61
CA LEU A 82 -4.42 17.18 1.75
C LEU A 82 -5.54 16.83 2.75
N ASP A 83 -6.52 17.71 2.94
CA ASP A 83 -7.69 17.42 3.77
C ASP A 83 -8.49 16.23 3.20
N VAL A 84 -8.63 16.14 1.88
CA VAL A 84 -9.24 14.97 1.20
C VAL A 84 -8.41 13.70 1.46
N VAL A 85 -7.08 13.77 1.40
CA VAL A 85 -6.21 12.63 1.71
C VAL A 85 -6.39 12.16 3.16
N VAL A 86 -6.43 13.10 4.11
CA VAL A 86 -6.66 12.79 5.53
C VAL A 86 -8.02 12.13 5.75
N GLU A 87 -9.09 12.70 5.16
CA GLU A 87 -10.43 12.14 5.27
C GLU A 87 -10.53 10.75 4.63
N THR A 88 -9.87 10.54 3.48
CA THR A 88 -9.79 9.22 2.84
C THR A 88 -9.11 8.20 3.75
N CYS A 89 -7.97 8.57 4.36
CA CYS A 89 -7.29 7.69 5.31
C CYS A 89 -8.17 7.37 6.53
N ARG A 90 -8.93 8.36 7.02
CA ARG A 90 -9.84 8.16 8.15
C ARG A 90 -10.95 7.17 7.82
N ARG A 91 -11.59 7.31 6.66
CA ARG A 91 -12.65 6.38 6.23
C ARG A 91 -12.15 4.97 6.04
N VAL A 92 -11.01 4.80 5.36
CA VAL A 92 -10.37 3.48 5.22
C VAL A 92 -10.00 2.89 6.58
N MET A 93 -9.55 3.72 7.54
CA MET A 93 -9.30 3.26 8.91
C MET A 93 -10.58 2.82 9.62
N ASP A 94 -11.71 3.52 9.43
CA ASP A 94 -13.00 3.21 10.04
C ASP A 94 -13.56 1.87 9.53
N HIS A 95 -13.38 1.55 8.25
CA HIS A 95 -13.80 0.27 7.67
C HIS A 95 -12.67 -0.76 7.47
N ARG A 96 -11.49 -0.56 8.07
CA ARG A 96 -10.28 -1.39 7.83
C ARG A 96 -10.49 -2.90 7.94
N ASN A 97 -11.43 -3.35 8.78
CA ASN A 97 -11.75 -4.76 8.97
C ASN A 97 -12.48 -5.39 7.76
N LYS A 98 -12.97 -4.57 6.82
CA LYS A 98 -13.60 -5.00 5.56
C LYS A 98 -12.62 -4.99 4.39
N VAL A 99 -11.42 -4.45 4.57
CA VAL A 99 -10.38 -4.42 3.53
C VAL A 99 -9.90 -5.85 3.32
N ARG A 100 -10.03 -6.34 2.08
CA ARG A 100 -9.60 -7.69 1.71
C ARG A 100 -8.13 -7.69 1.32
N GLY A 101 -7.45 -8.75 1.71
CA GLY A 101 -6.13 -9.09 1.21
C GLY A 101 -6.10 -9.25 -0.32
N LEU A 102 -4.91 -9.21 -0.89
CA LEU A 102 -4.68 -9.42 -2.31
C LEU A 102 -3.76 -10.61 -2.56
N GLU A 103 -3.97 -11.28 -3.68
CA GLU A 103 -3.08 -12.29 -4.23
C GLU A 103 -2.76 -11.97 -5.69
N PHE A 104 -1.61 -12.44 -6.19
CA PHE A 104 -1.21 -12.25 -7.58
C PHE A 104 -2.17 -12.99 -8.52
N GLU A 105 -2.75 -12.27 -9.47
CA GLU A 105 -3.46 -12.85 -10.62
C GLU A 105 -2.47 -13.12 -11.76
N SER A 106 -1.55 -12.18 -12.00
CA SER A 106 -0.45 -12.33 -12.95
C SER A 106 0.78 -11.59 -12.44
N GLU A 107 1.95 -12.23 -12.52
CA GLU A 107 3.22 -11.68 -12.02
C GLU A 107 4.29 -11.67 -13.14
N PRO A 108 4.87 -10.50 -13.48
CA PRO A 108 6.00 -10.43 -14.40
C PRO A 108 7.28 -10.99 -13.76
N PRO A 109 8.21 -11.56 -14.55
CA PRO A 109 9.45 -12.14 -14.00
C PRO A 109 10.39 -11.10 -13.40
N VAL A 110 10.29 -9.84 -13.82
CA VAL A 110 11.14 -8.73 -13.34
C VAL A 110 10.29 -7.49 -13.10
N LEU A 111 10.73 -6.65 -12.15
CA LEU A 111 10.07 -5.39 -11.79
C LEU A 111 8.54 -5.51 -11.58
N ARG A 112 8.13 -6.58 -10.89
CA ARG A 112 6.72 -6.98 -10.73
C ARG A 112 5.79 -5.88 -10.22
N HIS A 113 6.29 -4.93 -9.42
CA HIS A 113 5.52 -3.84 -8.85
C HIS A 113 4.97 -2.84 -9.89
N PHE A 114 5.46 -2.84 -11.14
CA PHE A 114 4.91 -1.98 -12.19
C PHE A 114 3.69 -2.56 -12.89
N THR A 115 3.69 -3.86 -13.18
CA THR A 115 2.73 -4.46 -14.12
C THR A 115 2.07 -5.74 -13.62
N ALA A 116 2.33 -6.17 -12.38
CA ALA A 116 1.56 -7.24 -11.76
C ALA A 116 0.08 -6.86 -11.65
N ARG A 117 -0.76 -7.88 -11.74
CA ARG A 117 -2.20 -7.80 -11.50
C ARG A 117 -2.56 -8.61 -10.28
N PHE A 118 -3.57 -8.15 -9.56
CA PHE A 118 -3.97 -8.72 -8.28
C PHE A 118 -5.48 -8.93 -8.28
N ARG A 119 -5.91 -9.93 -7.51
CA ARG A 119 -7.32 -10.14 -7.19
C ARG A 119 -7.48 -10.25 -5.67
N PRO A 120 -8.67 -9.93 -5.13
CA PRO A 120 -8.94 -10.15 -3.72
C PRO A 120 -8.81 -11.63 -3.36
N VAL A 121 -8.27 -11.92 -2.18
CA VAL A 121 -8.29 -13.29 -1.63
C VAL A 121 -9.74 -13.73 -1.38
N ALA A 122 -10.02 -15.00 -1.63
CA ALA A 122 -11.29 -15.61 -1.25
C ALA A 122 -11.25 -15.90 0.26
N HIS A 123 -12.19 -15.32 1.02
CA HIS A 123 -12.43 -15.62 2.43
C HIS A 123 -13.75 -16.38 2.56
#